data_AF-A0A938AWW6-F1
#
_entry.id   AF-A0A938AWW6-F1
#
_cell.length_a   1.000
_cell.length_b   1.000
_cell.length_c   1.000
_cell.angle_alpha   90.00
_cell.angle_beta   90.00
_cell.angle_gamma   90.00
#
_symmetry.space_group_name_H-M   'P 1'
#
loop_
_entity.id
_entity.type
_entity.pdbx_description
1 polymer ?
#
loop_
_entity_poly.entity_id
_entity_poly.type
_entity_poly.pdbx_seq_one_letter_code
_entity_poly.pdbx_strand_id
1 'polypeptide(L)'
;EWFDILTKHDVPVGKVYDLEEVSDDPQLKHRQMVVDIDDPKVGKVRQTGIAIKLSDTPGKIRNLAPFFGQHTDDTLLGLGYSKKQIEELRKAQAIG
;
A
#
# COMPACT_ATOMS: atom_id res chain seq x y z
N GLU A 1 25.37 22.62 -6.22
CA GLU A 1 26.79 22.81 -6.57
C GLU A 1 27.45 21.50 -7.00
N TRP A 2 27.85 20.60 -6.10
CA TRP A 2 28.54 19.35 -6.49
C TRP A 2 27.75 18.47 -7.45
N PHE A 3 26.46 18.27 -7.19
CA PHE A 3 25.57 17.53 -8.09
C PHE A 3 25.63 18.09 -9.52
N ASP A 4 25.46 19.41 -9.66
CA ASP A 4 25.41 20.08 -10.97
C ASP A 4 26.75 20.03 -11.71
N ILE A 5 27.87 20.10 -10.98
CA ILE A 5 29.22 19.96 -11.54
C ILE A 5 29.42 18.53 -12.05
N LEU A 6 29.15 17.53 -11.21
CA LEU A 6 29.42 16.12 -11.52
C LEU A 6 28.51 15.60 -12.65
N THR A 7 27.23 15.99 -12.68
CA THR A 7 26.31 15.63 -13.76
C THR A 7 26.76 16.14 -15.12
N LYS A 8 27.35 17.34 -15.22
CA LYS A 8 27.88 17.90 -16.48
C LYS A 8 29.08 17.13 -17.04
N HIS A 9 29.73 16.31 -16.23
CA HIS A 9 30.89 15.51 -16.60
C HIS A 9 30.56 14.00 -16.71
N ASP A 10 29.28 13.65 -16.84
CA ASP A 10 28.79 12.26 -16.94
C ASP A 10 29.20 11.35 -15.77
N VAL A 11 29.45 11.95 -14.60
CA VAL A 11 29.76 11.20 -13.38
C VAL A 11 28.45 10.70 -12.75
N PRO A 12 28.32 9.40 -12.41
CA PRO A 12 27.14 8.89 -11.73
C PRO A 12 27.04 9.48 -10.32
N VAL A 13 26.08 10.38 -10.13
CA VAL A 13 25.81 11.05 -8.86
C VAL A 13 24.30 11.12 -8.61
N GLY A 14 23.90 10.96 -7.35
CA GLY A 14 22.53 11.14 -6.90
C GLY A 14 22.51 12.12 -5.72
N LYS A 15 21.46 12.95 -5.63
CA LYS A 15 21.21 13.74 -4.43
C LYS A 15 20.76 12.82 -3.29
N VAL A 16 21.19 13.11 -2.07
CA VAL A 16 20.64 12.49 -0.87
C VAL A 16 19.38 13.28 -0.52
N TYR A 17 18.22 12.67 -0.74
CA TYR A 17 16.93 13.31 -0.47
C TYR A 17 16.46 13.10 0.96
N ASP A 18 15.73 14.07 1.48
CA ASP A 18 14.83 13.87 2.61
C ASP A 18 13.46 13.31 2.18
N LEU A 19 12.56 13.09 3.13
CA LEU A 19 11.25 12.47 2.86
C LEU A 19 10.30 13.39 2.07
N GLU A 20 10.41 14.70 2.22
CA GLU A 20 9.59 15.68 1.50
C GLU A 20 10.05 15.75 0.04
N GLU A 21 11.36 15.82 -0.19
CA GLU A 21 11.97 15.79 -1.51
C GLU A 21 11.65 14.48 -2.26
N VAL A 22 11.72 13.33 -1.59
CA VAL A 22 11.28 12.04 -2.15
C VAL A 22 9.81 12.12 -2.57
N SER A 23 8.94 12.66 -1.72
CA SER A 23 7.50 12.75 -2.00
C SER A 23 7.21 13.62 -3.21
N ASP A 24 8.03 14.65 -3.44
CA ASP A 24 7.83 15.61 -4.51
C ASP A 24 8.60 15.33 -5.81
N ASP A 25 9.50 14.34 -5.79
CA ASP A 25 10.34 13.98 -6.93
C ASP A 25 9.50 13.69 -8.21
N PRO A 26 9.79 14.36 -9.34
CA PRO A 26 9.03 14.20 -10.58
C PRO A 26 9.00 12.76 -11.11
N GLN A 27 10.08 12.01 -10.94
CA GLN A 27 10.17 10.64 -11.41
C GLN A 27 9.32 9.72 -10.53
N LEU A 28 9.31 9.92 -9.21
CA LEU A 28 8.45 9.15 -8.31
C LEU A 28 6.96 9.45 -8.55
N LYS A 29 6.59 10.70 -8.83
CA LYS A 29 5.22 11.09 -9.23
C LYS A 29 4.83 10.45 -10.55
N HIS A 30 5.69 10.55 -11.58
CA HIS A 30 5.44 9.94 -12.88
C HIS A 30 5.25 8.43 -12.79
N ARG A 31 6.04 7.77 -11.94
CA ARG A 31 5.95 6.32 -11.70
C ARG A 31 4.86 5.92 -10.71
N GLN A 32 4.07 6.85 -10.18
CA GLN A 32 3.04 6.59 -9.17
C GLN A 32 3.61 5.81 -7.98
N MET A 33 4.79 6.24 -7.50
CA MET A 33 5.46 5.63 -6.35
C MET A 33 5.01 6.22 -5.01
N VAL A 34 4.33 7.37 -5.06
CA VAL A 34 3.67 8.00 -3.94
C VAL A 34 2.22 8.18 -4.36
N VAL A 35 1.32 7.47 -3.71
CA VAL A 35 -0.11 7.47 -4.03
C VAL A 35 -0.91 7.85 -2.81
N ASP A 36 -1.98 8.59 -3.03
CA ASP A 36 -2.93 8.89 -1.97
C ASP A 36 -4.10 7.91 -2.05
N ILE A 37 -4.59 7.48 -0.89
CA ILE A 37 -5.73 6.57 -0.75
C ILE A 37 -6.67 7.12 0.31
N ASP A 38 -7.97 7.08 0.02
CA ASP A 38 -9.00 7.46 0.98
C ASP A 38 -9.30 6.30 1.93
N ASP A 39 -8.95 6.49 3.21
CA ASP A 39 -9.32 5.58 4.30
C ASP A 39 -10.56 6.12 5.04
N PRO A 40 -11.64 5.33 5.19
CA PRO A 40 -12.86 5.79 5.86
C PRO A 40 -12.70 6.22 7.31
N LYS A 41 -11.65 5.78 8.02
CA LYS A 41 -11.43 6.10 9.44
C LYS A 41 -10.46 7.23 9.65
N VAL A 42 -9.37 7.27 8.89
CA VAL A 42 -8.28 8.25 9.09
C VAL A 42 -8.20 9.30 7.99
N GLY A 43 -9.07 9.23 6.97
CA GLY A 43 -9.09 10.14 5.84
C GLY A 43 -8.04 9.78 4.79
N LYS A 44 -7.58 10.78 4.05
CA LYS A 44 -6.65 10.58 2.94
C LYS A 44 -5.24 10.27 3.47
N VAL A 45 -4.73 9.08 3.14
CA VAL A 45 -3.41 8.59 3.55
C VAL A 45 -2.49 8.49 2.35
N ARG A 46 -1.25 8.94 2.50
CA ARG A 46 -0.20 8.78 1.50
C ARG A 46 0.58 7.50 1.76
N GLN A 47 0.73 6.66 0.74
CA GLN A 47 1.51 5.43 0.83
C GLN A 47 2.37 5.17 -0.40
N THR A 48 3.29 4.22 -0.28
CA THR A 48 4.11 3.75 -1.39
C THR A 48 3.25 3.02 -2.43
N GLY A 49 3.47 3.35 -3.70
CA GLY A 49 2.86 2.66 -4.82
C GLY A 49 3.51 1.31 -5.12
N ILE A 50 3.01 0.65 -6.17
CA ILE A 50 3.54 -0.65 -6.61
C ILE A 50 4.84 -0.43 -7.39
N ALA A 51 5.96 -0.92 -6.87
CA ALA A 51 7.29 -0.69 -7.45
C ALA A 51 7.48 -1.30 -8.83
N ILE A 52 7.01 -2.54 -9.02
CA ILE A 52 7.13 -3.28 -10.27
C ILE A 52 5.94 -2.96 -11.18
N LYS A 53 6.22 -2.48 -12.39
CA LYS A 53 5.20 -2.14 -13.40
C LYS A 53 5.23 -3.21 -14.48
N LEU A 54 4.17 -4.03 -14.53
CA LEU A 54 3.99 -5.06 -15.56
C LEU A 54 3.12 -4.49 -16.67
N SER A 55 3.48 -4.71 -17.94
CA SER A 55 2.71 -4.26 -19.10
C SER A 55 1.39 -5.02 -19.24
N ASP A 56 1.44 -6.34 -19.08
CA ASP A 56 0.32 -7.22 -19.41
C ASP A 56 -0.65 -7.38 -18.22
N THR A 57 -0.10 -7.35 -17.00
CA THR A 57 -0.86 -7.49 -15.75
C THR A 57 -0.52 -6.38 -14.74
N PRO A 58 -0.84 -5.10 -15.03
CA PRO A 58 -0.54 -4.00 -14.13
C PRO A 58 -1.13 -4.23 -12.73
N GLY A 59 -0.27 -4.18 -11.71
CA GLY A 59 -0.70 -4.29 -10.32
C GLY A 59 -1.61 -3.12 -9.91
N LYS A 60 -2.54 -3.39 -8.99
CA LYS A 60 -3.45 -2.38 -8.43
C LYS A 60 -3.56 -2.56 -6.92
N ILE A 61 -3.66 -1.44 -6.20
CA ILE A 61 -4.02 -1.43 -4.79
C ILE A 61 -5.54 -1.65 -4.74
N ARG A 62 -5.96 -2.79 -4.22
CA ARG A 62 -7.37 -3.24 -4.29
C ARG A 62 -8.14 -2.96 -3.01
N ASN A 63 -7.47 -3.10 -1.87
CA ASN A 63 -8.07 -2.99 -0.54
C ASN A 63 -7.15 -2.18 0.36
N LEU A 64 -7.75 -1.53 1.35
CA LEU A 64 -7.05 -0.97 2.50
C LEU A 64 -6.57 -2.08 3.44
N ALA A 65 -5.77 -1.70 4.44
CA ALA A 65 -5.46 -2.59 5.55
C ALA A 65 -6.77 -3.01 6.24
N PRO A 66 -7.01 -4.32 6.44
CA PRO A 66 -8.25 -4.78 7.07
C PRO A 66 -8.27 -4.44 8.56
N PHE A 67 -9.46 -4.24 9.10
CA PHE A 67 -9.64 -4.26 10.54
C PHE A 67 -9.51 -5.68 11.10
N PHE A 68 -9.22 -5.76 12.39
CA PHE A 68 -9.28 -7.02 13.11
C PHE A 68 -10.66 -7.66 12.93
N GLY A 69 -10.70 -8.91 12.47
CA GLY A 69 -11.92 -9.66 12.23
C GLY A 69 -12.72 -9.27 10.97
N GLN A 70 -12.30 -8.27 10.17
CA GLN A 70 -13.10 -7.74 9.06
C GLN A 70 -13.58 -8.81 8.06
N HIS A 71 -12.75 -9.83 7.82
CA HIS A 71 -13.05 -10.90 6.86
C HIS A 71 -13.30 -12.27 7.54
N THR A 72 -13.45 -12.32 8.87
CA THR A 72 -13.64 -13.59 9.61
C THR A 72 -14.86 -14.35 9.07
N ASP A 73 -16.01 -13.68 8.96
CA ASP A 73 -17.27 -14.32 8.59
C ASP A 73 -17.24 -14.77 7.13
N ASP A 74 -16.80 -13.90 6.22
CA ASP A 74 -16.68 -14.23 4.79
C ASP A 74 -15.74 -15.42 4.56
N THR A 75 -14.63 -15.49 5.31
CA THR A 75 -13.68 -16.61 5.23
C THR A 75 -14.29 -17.90 5.74
N LEU A 76 -14.95 -17.88 6.91
CA LEU A 76 -15.55 -19.09 7.50
C LEU A 76 -16.75 -19.60 6.69
N LEU A 77 -17.58 -18.69 6.15
CA LEU A 77 -18.65 -19.05 5.22
C LEU A 77 -18.08 -19.68 3.95
N GLY A 78 -17.01 -19.12 3.38
CA GLY A 78 -16.31 -19.69 2.22
C GLY A 78 -15.71 -21.07 2.47
N LEU A 79 -15.38 -21.39 3.72
CA LEU A 79 -14.92 -22.72 4.15
C LEU A 79 -16.07 -23.70 4.47
N GLY A 80 -17.33 -23.26 4.39
CA GLY A 80 -18.51 -24.11 4.59
C GLY A 80 -19.06 -24.13 6.03
N TYR A 81 -18.60 -23.25 6.91
CA TYR A 81 -19.21 -23.09 8.24
C TYR A 81 -20.59 -22.44 8.10
N SER A 82 -21.57 -22.94 8.85
CA SER A 82 -22.87 -22.28 8.98
C SER A 82 -22.77 -21.03 9.86
N LYS A 83 -23.71 -20.09 9.67
CA LYS A 83 -23.83 -18.89 10.54
C LYS A 83 -23.92 -19.27 12.03
N LYS A 84 -24.61 -20.37 12.36
CA LYS A 84 -24.73 -20.86 13.73
C LYS A 84 -23.38 -21.28 14.32
N GLN A 85 -22.56 -22.00 13.57
CA GLN A 85 -21.22 -22.40 14.01
C GLN A 85 -20.30 -21.19 14.19
N ILE A 86 -20.39 -20.20 13.31
CA ILE A 86 -19.61 -18.95 13.43
C ILE A 86 -20.01 -18.20 14.71
N GLU A 87 -21.30 -18.10 15.01
CA GLU A 87 -21.77 -17.49 16.26
C GLU A 87 -21.29 -18.25 17.51
N GLU A 88 -21.25 -19.59 17.46
CA GLU A 88 -20.73 -20.43 18.55
C GLU A 88 -19.23 -20.17 18.79
N LEU A 89 -18.43 -20.09 17.72
CA LEU A 89 -17.00 -19.76 17.81
C LEU A 89 -16.78 -18.35 18.38
N ARG A 90 -17.60 -17.38 17.99
CA ARG A 90 -17.53 -16.02 18.52
C ARG A 90 -17.89 -15.96 20.00
N LYS A 91 -18.92 -16.70 20.43
CA LYS A 91 -19.30 -16.83 21.86
C LYS A 91 -18.19 -17.50 22.69
N ALA A 92 -17.50 -18.47 22.10
CA ALA A 92 -16.33 -19.12 22.72
C ALA A 92 -15.06 -18.24 22.69
N GLN A 93 -15.11 -17.04 22.13
CA GLN A 93 -13.97 -16.13 21.93
C GLN A 93 -12.81 -16.75 21.13
N ALA A 94 -13.11 -17.77 20.31
CA ALA A 94 -12.13 -18.42 19.45
C ALA A 94 -11.82 -17.59 18.18
N ILE A 95 -12.73 -16.68 17.82
CA ILE A 95 -12.61 -15.78 16.67
C ILE A 95 -13.03 -14.37 17.07
N GLY A 96 -12.44 -13.39 16.38
CA GLY A 96 -12.74 -11.95 16.49
C GLY A 96 -13.61 -11.44 15.36
#